data_AF-A0A8X8BPZ6-F1
#
_entry.id   AF-A0A8X8BPZ6-F1
#
_cell.length_a   1.000
_cell.length_b   1.000
_cell.length_c   1.000
_cell.angle_alpha   90.00
_cell.angle_beta   90.00
_cell.angle_gamma   90.00
#
_symmetry.space_group_name_H-M   'P 1'
#
loop_
_entity.id
_entity.type
_entity.pdbx_description
1 polymer ?
#
loop_
_entity_poly.entity_id
_entity_poly.type
_entity_poly.pdbx_seq_one_letter_code
_entity_poly.pdbx_strand_id
1 'polypeptide(L)'
;MRLFAQIMKTRTGVEDQQCHHSRLMAGMSHQSTQDPPRLFPKGTHIMDPEETVCRYCGVSYLIHHEFKMMEEKMKAMELEMELYRASVENERRLQGDIQTLHSLLEQSRAQDEQQTESIKFLSTQLSEKESELRTVTSAMDSFQSKLNEAECQSQLLRRKCTLQNAVLKNTMSFLQLTKKELLTTRSTVACFPKLWREFAKEVTDRSKDAMAELTSLERAVGISQSEVVRLREQVNDLQSVSAAAELKSQQVQDLVQRESELQNRCHEMQKQILVFNCSAKSTETEQYLSRLKQSEIEQKETESRFCKKLREKDEAWLACQQKCRLLQEQLTEQTRKHEELSKRNGLSENENETLLDALKRAEEEIDTLRKERELTKLSHQNTIVQLRESFRQKMLEGHNLRTKFDEELEEERKHHFIEMQKAELKVREDANTELVIQREKFQELIQKYQKEHEELKSKNTLLQETVRRECEERYELTEALSQAREQLLELKKRSGGLQLSQRSSSQSVRIESPSPSASQGHKSMNTQRSGLAVKHGLLTRLAGSPDGQPGSSSTSALPAIPLPRPSKDRLFSISESKHRIAAVVRSRENKM
;
A
#
# COMPACT_ATOMS: atom_id res chain seq x y z
N MET A 1 20.29 6.93 4.90
CA MET A 1 21.10 7.91 5.67
C MET A 1 21.98 8.86 4.86
N ARG A 2 22.63 8.51 3.74
CA ARG A 2 23.51 9.48 3.01
C ARG A 2 22.82 10.37 1.94
N LEU A 3 21.74 9.95 1.29
CA LEU A 3 21.08 10.78 0.24
C LEU A 3 20.30 11.99 0.80
N PHE A 4 19.66 11.88 1.97
CA PHE A 4 18.86 12.98 2.54
C PHE A 4 19.68 14.24 2.86
N ALA A 5 20.99 14.08 3.14
CA ALA A 5 21.92 15.19 3.36
C ALA A 5 22.26 15.97 2.08
N GLN A 6 22.01 15.41 0.90
CA GLN A 6 22.30 16.04 -0.39
C GLN A 6 21.19 17.02 -0.82
N ILE A 7 19.93 16.71 -0.48
CA ILE A 7 18.76 17.50 -0.88
C ILE A 7 18.61 18.76 -0.02
N MET A 8 18.85 18.67 1.29
CA MET A 8 18.78 19.82 2.22
C MET A 8 19.90 20.86 2.01
N LYS A 9 20.92 20.58 1.19
CA LYS A 9 22.01 21.53 0.88
C LYS A 9 21.70 22.51 -0.26
N THR A 10 20.53 22.42 -0.88
CA THR A 10 20.12 23.28 -2.02
C THR A 10 19.17 24.42 -1.63
N ARG A 11 18.95 24.67 -0.33
CA ARG A 11 17.98 25.67 0.17
C ARG A 11 18.54 26.72 1.13
N THR A 12 19.86 26.85 1.24
CA THR A 12 20.54 27.90 2.03
C THR A 12 21.81 28.36 1.30
N GLY A 13 21.69 29.38 0.44
CA GLY A 13 22.84 29.87 -0.34
C GLY A 13 22.52 30.58 -1.65
N VAL A 14 21.49 31.45 -1.68
CA VAL A 14 21.27 32.43 -2.77
C VAL A 14 20.74 33.74 -2.17
N GLU A 15 21.56 34.38 -1.35
CA GLU A 15 21.47 35.82 -1.06
C GLU A 15 22.88 36.39 -1.28
N ASP A 16 22.97 37.58 -1.87
CA ASP A 16 24.13 38.12 -2.62
C ASP A 16 24.60 37.19 -3.77
N GLN A 17 24.45 37.54 -5.05
CA GLN A 17 25.12 38.69 -5.65
C GLN A 17 24.53 39.12 -7.02
N GLN A 18 24.43 40.45 -7.22
CA GLN A 18 24.32 41.18 -8.51
C GLN A 18 23.18 40.89 -9.52
N CYS A 19 22.12 41.72 -9.42
CA CYS A 19 21.80 42.78 -10.39
C CYS A 19 22.04 42.51 -11.91
N HIS A 20 20.96 42.43 -12.69
CA HIS A 20 20.80 43.16 -13.97
C HIS A 20 19.33 43.13 -14.45
N HIS A 21 18.89 44.21 -15.12
CA HIS A 21 17.50 44.51 -15.53
C HIS A 21 16.50 44.64 -14.34
N SER A 22 15.75 45.75 -14.19
CA SER A 22 15.35 46.73 -15.21
C SER A 22 15.78 48.18 -14.90
N ARG A 23 16.43 48.81 -15.88
CA ARG A 23 16.60 50.28 -15.99
C ARG A 23 16.49 50.65 -17.47
N LEU A 24 15.30 51.06 -17.88
CA LEU A 24 14.87 51.67 -19.16
C LEU A 24 13.33 51.61 -19.14
N MET A 25 12.56 52.67 -19.38
CA MET A 25 12.87 54.08 -19.67
C MET A 25 13.06 54.87 -18.36
N ALA A 26 13.83 55.96 -18.23
CA ALA A 26 14.01 57.14 -19.09
C ALA A 26 12.73 58.02 -19.19
N GLY A 27 12.75 59.34 -19.00
CA GLY A 27 13.89 60.20 -18.63
C GLY A 27 13.96 61.48 -19.46
N MET A 28 12.96 62.35 -19.35
CA MET A 28 12.94 63.69 -19.94
C MET A 28 12.15 64.64 -19.00
N SER A 29 12.59 65.86 -18.68
CA SER A 29 13.91 66.49 -18.84
C SER A 29 14.08 67.57 -17.75
N HIS A 30 15.31 67.81 -17.29
CA HIS A 30 15.64 69.04 -16.55
C HIS A 30 15.85 70.20 -17.52
N GLN A 31 15.23 71.35 -17.24
CA GLN A 31 15.75 72.73 -17.34
C GLN A 31 14.54 73.67 -17.17
N SER A 32 14.48 74.57 -16.19
CA SER A 32 15.40 75.66 -15.86
C SER A 32 15.51 76.68 -16.99
N THR A 33 14.64 77.68 -16.95
CA THR A 33 14.81 78.93 -17.71
C THR A 33 14.27 80.07 -16.84
N GLN A 34 15.17 80.92 -16.35
CA GLN A 34 14.79 82.24 -15.81
C GLN A 34 14.52 83.17 -17.00
N ASP A 35 13.56 84.08 -16.85
CA ASP A 35 13.40 85.39 -17.51
C ASP A 35 13.69 85.52 -19.03
N PRO A 36 12.75 86.13 -19.77
CA PRO A 36 12.74 87.59 -19.75
C PRO A 36 11.35 88.22 -19.54
N PRO A 37 11.29 89.44 -18.97
CA PRO A 37 10.04 90.18 -18.83
C PRO A 37 9.46 90.56 -20.20
N ARG A 38 8.18 90.25 -20.42
CA ARG A 38 7.43 90.74 -21.59
C ARG A 38 7.06 92.21 -21.42
N LEU A 39 8.04 93.08 -21.66
CA LEU A 39 7.87 94.52 -21.73
C LEU A 39 7.26 94.94 -23.08
N PHE A 40 6.23 95.79 -23.00
CA PHE A 40 5.67 96.61 -24.09
C PHE A 40 4.91 95.86 -25.21
N PRO A 41 4.05 96.53 -26.01
CA PRO A 41 3.92 97.99 -26.23
C PRO A 41 3.44 98.83 -25.04
N LYS A 42 4.04 100.02 -24.87
CA LYS A 42 3.28 101.20 -24.42
C LYS A 42 2.49 101.71 -25.61
N GLY A 43 1.31 102.27 -25.34
CA GLY A 43 0.45 102.84 -26.36
C GLY A 43 -0.73 101.92 -26.68
N THR A 44 -1.86 102.19 -26.03
CA THR A 44 -3.09 102.35 -26.79
C THR A 44 -2.82 103.40 -27.86
N HIS A 45 -2.48 102.96 -29.07
CA HIS A 45 -2.57 103.84 -30.22
C HIS A 45 -4.04 104.27 -30.29
N ILE A 46 -4.32 105.55 -30.03
CA ILE A 46 -5.67 106.09 -30.21
C ILE A 46 -5.85 106.18 -31.73
N MET A 47 -6.19 105.05 -32.32
CA MET A 47 -6.70 104.95 -33.68
C MET A 47 -7.91 105.87 -33.76
N ASP A 48 -7.95 106.73 -34.78
CA ASP A 48 -9.02 107.70 -34.93
C ASP A 48 -10.38 106.98 -34.99
N PRO A 49 -11.46 107.50 -34.38
CA PRO A 49 -12.75 106.80 -34.36
C PRO A 49 -13.27 106.44 -35.76
N GLU A 50 -12.91 107.22 -36.78
CA GLU A 50 -13.25 106.95 -38.19
C GLU A 50 -12.53 105.74 -38.81
N GLU A 51 -11.35 105.35 -38.31
CA GLU A 51 -10.61 104.17 -38.79
C GLU A 51 -10.95 102.91 -37.99
N THR A 52 -11.31 103.06 -36.70
CA THR A 52 -11.72 101.91 -35.87
C THR A 52 -13.09 101.34 -36.22
N VAL A 53 -13.85 101.94 -37.14
CA VAL A 53 -15.22 101.56 -37.49
C VAL A 53 -15.34 101.24 -38.98
N CYS A 54 -15.99 100.12 -39.32
CA CYS A 54 -16.19 99.74 -40.71
C CYS A 54 -17.23 100.66 -41.41
N ARG A 55 -16.78 101.50 -42.34
CA ARG A 55 -17.61 102.46 -43.10
C ARG A 55 -18.83 101.87 -43.85
N TYR A 56 -18.93 100.54 -43.99
CA TYR A 56 -20.08 99.88 -44.64
C TYR A 56 -21.06 99.20 -43.68
N CYS A 57 -20.72 98.98 -42.40
CA CYS A 57 -21.63 98.31 -41.45
C CYS A 57 -21.65 98.90 -40.02
N GLY A 58 -20.86 99.94 -39.73
CA GLY A 58 -20.90 100.67 -38.45
C GLY A 58 -20.35 99.92 -37.23
N VAL A 59 -19.89 98.67 -37.39
CA VAL A 59 -19.26 97.89 -36.31
C VAL A 59 -17.81 98.32 -36.13
N SER A 60 -17.36 98.45 -34.87
CA SER A 60 -15.95 98.70 -34.58
C SER A 60 -15.10 97.44 -34.79
N TYR A 61 -13.98 97.59 -35.49
CA TYR A 61 -12.97 96.54 -35.66
C TYR A 61 -12.36 96.10 -34.33
N LEU A 62 -12.31 96.98 -33.32
CA LEU A 62 -11.90 96.62 -31.95
C LEU A 62 -12.90 95.64 -31.34
N ILE A 63 -14.18 95.98 -31.35
CA ILE A 63 -15.27 95.12 -30.85
C ILE A 63 -15.29 93.78 -31.62
N HIS A 64 -15.11 93.80 -32.94
CA HIS A 64 -15.05 92.56 -33.73
C HIS A 64 -13.81 91.72 -33.42
N HIS A 65 -12.65 92.33 -33.20
CA HIS A 65 -11.44 91.63 -32.77
C HIS A 65 -11.59 91.05 -31.36
N GLU A 66 -12.19 91.78 -30.43
CA GLU A 66 -12.49 91.29 -29.07
C GLU A 66 -13.46 90.10 -29.09
N PHE A 67 -14.56 90.18 -29.87
CA PHE A 67 -15.46 89.05 -30.06
C PHE A 67 -14.74 87.84 -30.70
N LYS A 68 -13.90 88.05 -31.72
CA LYS A 68 -13.13 86.96 -32.33
C LYS A 68 -12.11 86.35 -31.37
N MET A 69 -11.40 87.16 -30.59
CA MET A 69 -10.49 86.70 -29.54
C MET A 69 -11.23 85.95 -28.43
N MET A 70 -12.50 86.31 -28.14
CA MET A 70 -13.35 85.59 -27.20
C MET A 70 -13.88 84.28 -27.80
N GLU A 71 -14.23 84.26 -29.08
CA GLU A 71 -14.64 83.05 -29.84
C GLU A 71 -13.49 82.04 -29.93
N GLU A 72 -12.27 82.50 -30.22
CA GLU A 72 -11.06 81.66 -30.25
C GLU A 72 -10.71 81.13 -28.86
N LYS A 73 -10.89 81.93 -27.80
CA LYS A 73 -10.77 81.47 -26.40
C LYS A 73 -11.86 80.47 -26.00
N MET A 74 -13.09 80.65 -26.44
CA MET A 74 -14.17 79.68 -26.19
C MET A 74 -13.86 78.36 -26.89
N LYS A 75 -13.42 78.36 -28.15
CA LYS A 75 -13.01 77.14 -28.86
C LYS A 75 -11.82 76.44 -28.20
N ALA A 76 -10.84 77.20 -27.68
CA ALA A 76 -9.75 76.64 -26.89
C ALA A 76 -10.24 76.00 -25.58
N MET A 77 -11.13 76.68 -24.85
CA MET A 77 -11.75 76.18 -23.63
C MET A 77 -12.66 74.96 -23.87
N GLU A 78 -13.38 74.92 -24.99
CA GLU A 78 -14.19 73.78 -25.43
C GLU A 78 -13.31 72.55 -25.67
N LEU A 79 -12.19 72.72 -26.40
CA LEU A 79 -11.21 71.67 -26.66
C LEU A 79 -10.51 71.19 -25.37
N GLU A 80 -10.13 72.11 -24.47
CA GLU A 80 -9.60 71.74 -23.14
C GLU A 80 -10.64 70.96 -22.34
N MET A 81 -11.90 71.38 -22.32
CA MET A 81 -12.99 70.67 -21.63
C MET A 81 -13.27 69.29 -22.24
N GLU A 82 -13.10 69.10 -23.55
CA GLU A 82 -13.17 67.77 -24.18
C GLU A 82 -11.99 66.88 -23.78
N LEU A 83 -10.77 67.42 -23.73
CA LEU A 83 -9.60 66.71 -23.21
C LEU A 83 -9.75 66.33 -21.73
N TYR A 84 -10.31 67.22 -20.89
CA TYR A 84 -10.63 66.91 -19.50
C TYR A 84 -11.70 65.81 -19.37
N ARG A 85 -12.77 65.85 -20.17
CA ARG A 85 -13.77 64.76 -20.20
C ARG A 85 -13.14 63.42 -20.59
N ALA A 86 -12.31 63.41 -21.64
CA ALA A 86 -11.60 62.22 -22.08
C ALA A 86 -10.59 61.71 -21.02
N SER A 87 -9.94 62.61 -20.28
CA SER A 87 -9.06 62.25 -19.16
C SER A 87 -9.84 61.57 -18.04
N VAL A 88 -10.96 62.15 -17.60
CA VAL A 88 -11.84 61.59 -16.56
C VAL A 88 -12.43 60.23 -16.97
N GLU A 89 -12.76 60.03 -18.24
CA GLU A 89 -13.25 58.73 -18.72
C GLU A 89 -12.13 57.67 -18.76
N ASN A 90 -10.90 58.05 -19.14
CA ASN A 90 -9.75 57.17 -19.03
C ASN A 90 -9.42 56.83 -17.57
N GLU A 91 -9.50 57.79 -16.64
CA GLU A 91 -9.32 57.54 -15.21
C GLU A 91 -10.40 56.58 -14.68
N ARG A 92 -11.67 56.79 -15.03
CA ARG A 92 -12.77 55.90 -14.61
C ARG A 92 -12.57 54.47 -15.14
N ARG A 93 -12.13 54.32 -16.40
CA ARG A 93 -11.78 52.99 -16.96
C ARG A 93 -10.63 52.37 -16.17
N LEU A 94 -9.54 53.10 -15.94
CA LEU A 94 -8.39 52.62 -15.17
C LEU A 94 -8.77 52.23 -13.73
N GLN A 95 -9.68 52.96 -13.07
CA GLN A 95 -10.22 52.58 -11.77
C GLN A 95 -11.01 51.26 -11.83
N GLY A 96 -11.79 51.03 -12.89
CA GLY A 96 -12.47 49.74 -13.15
C GLY A 96 -11.50 48.60 -13.47
N ASP A 97 -10.46 48.86 -14.26
CA ASP A 97 -9.38 47.92 -14.56
C ASP A 97 -8.65 47.51 -13.27
N ILE A 98 -8.32 48.48 -12.41
CA ILE A 98 -7.71 48.26 -11.09
C ILE A 98 -8.61 47.44 -10.16
N GLN A 99 -9.91 47.74 -10.08
CA GLN A 99 -10.86 46.95 -9.28
C GLN A 99 -10.96 45.51 -9.78
N THR A 100 -10.98 45.31 -11.10
CA THR A 100 -11.02 43.97 -11.72
C THR A 100 -9.74 43.19 -11.42
N LEU A 101 -8.57 43.82 -11.58
CA LEU A 101 -7.27 43.22 -11.24
C LEU A 101 -7.14 42.90 -9.75
N HIS A 102 -7.70 43.75 -8.87
CA HIS A 102 -7.71 43.50 -7.43
C HIS A 102 -8.53 42.26 -7.08
N SER A 103 -9.75 42.15 -7.61
CA SER A 103 -10.62 40.98 -7.39
C SER A 103 -10.00 39.67 -7.93
N LEU A 104 -9.34 39.72 -9.09
CA LEU A 104 -8.60 38.57 -9.63
C LEU A 104 -7.39 38.18 -8.75
N LEU A 105 -6.70 39.15 -8.17
CA LEU A 105 -5.57 38.90 -7.25
C LEU A 105 -6.04 38.32 -5.91
N GLU A 106 -7.15 38.79 -5.36
CA GLU A 106 -7.79 38.17 -4.18
C GLU A 106 -8.26 36.74 -4.48
N GLN A 107 -8.83 36.50 -5.67
CA GLN A 107 -9.25 35.16 -6.08
C GLN A 107 -8.05 34.20 -6.21
N SER A 108 -6.96 34.63 -6.86
CA SER A 108 -5.72 33.85 -6.94
C SER A 108 -5.17 33.54 -5.54
N ARG A 109 -5.10 34.54 -4.68
CA ARG A 109 -4.63 34.40 -3.30
C ARG A 109 -5.46 33.39 -2.50
N ALA A 110 -6.79 33.42 -2.61
CA ALA A 110 -7.65 32.45 -1.95
C ALA A 110 -7.43 31.02 -2.47
N GLN A 111 -7.15 30.85 -3.76
CA GLN A 111 -6.78 29.56 -4.35
C GLN A 111 -5.39 29.10 -3.87
N ASP A 112 -4.40 29.98 -3.78
CA ASP A 112 -3.05 29.68 -3.28
C ASP A 112 -3.08 29.31 -1.79
N GLU A 113 -3.91 29.99 -0.98
CA GLU A 113 -4.13 29.67 0.43
C GLU A 113 -4.83 28.29 0.58
N GLN A 114 -5.87 28.00 -0.21
CA GLN A 114 -6.55 26.68 -0.24
C GLN A 114 -5.61 25.54 -0.68
N GLN A 115 -4.77 25.77 -1.71
CA GLN A 115 -3.75 24.82 -2.14
C GLN A 115 -2.70 24.60 -1.05
N THR A 116 -2.28 25.67 -0.38
CA THR A 116 -1.31 25.60 0.73
C THR A 116 -1.87 24.81 1.92
N GLU A 117 -3.14 24.95 2.27
CA GLU A 117 -3.80 24.11 3.28
C GLU A 117 -3.91 22.64 2.85
N SER A 118 -4.27 22.39 1.60
CA SER A 118 -4.33 21.04 1.03
C SER A 118 -2.96 20.34 1.08
N ILE A 119 -1.88 21.07 0.74
CA ILE A 119 -0.50 20.59 0.82
C ILE A 119 -0.08 20.32 2.28
N LYS A 120 -0.45 21.19 3.23
CA LYS A 120 -0.20 20.96 4.67
C LYS A 120 -0.88 19.67 5.14
N PHE A 121 -2.14 19.45 4.79
CA PHE A 121 -2.91 18.26 5.18
C PHE A 121 -2.39 16.96 4.55
N LEU A 122 -1.93 17.00 3.29
CA LEU A 122 -1.26 15.85 2.66
C LEU A 122 0.13 15.59 3.27
N SER A 123 0.87 16.64 3.62
CA SER A 123 2.18 16.54 4.27
C SER A 123 2.10 15.93 5.68
N THR A 124 1.08 16.30 6.48
CA THR A 124 0.87 15.69 7.81
C THR A 124 0.50 14.20 7.68
N GLN A 125 -0.42 13.84 6.79
CA GLN A 125 -0.74 12.42 6.54
C GLN A 125 0.47 11.63 6.02
N LEU A 126 1.28 12.21 5.14
CA LEU A 126 2.50 11.55 4.66
C LEU A 126 3.48 11.29 5.81
N SER A 127 3.69 12.28 6.69
CA SER A 127 4.56 12.13 7.87
C SER A 127 4.03 11.09 8.87
N GLU A 128 2.71 11.01 9.07
CA GLU A 128 2.08 9.92 9.83
C GLU A 128 2.36 8.56 9.20
N LYS A 129 2.18 8.40 7.88
CA LYS A 129 2.48 7.13 7.19
C LYS A 129 3.96 6.79 7.15
N GLU A 130 4.85 7.77 7.06
CA GLU A 130 6.28 7.56 7.29
C GLU A 130 6.58 7.11 8.72
N SER A 131 5.81 7.55 9.72
CA SER A 131 5.97 7.08 11.11
C SER A 131 5.46 5.64 11.30
N GLU A 132 4.31 5.29 10.71
CA GLU A 132 3.76 3.93 10.70
C GLU A 132 4.71 2.95 9.99
N LEU A 133 5.25 3.32 8.83
CA LEU A 133 6.23 2.49 8.12
C LEU A 133 7.52 2.30 8.92
N ARG A 134 7.98 3.31 9.66
CA ARG A 134 9.15 3.20 10.55
C ARG A 134 8.90 2.26 11.73
N THR A 135 7.71 2.28 12.36
CA THR A 135 7.39 1.36 13.47
C THR A 135 7.14 -0.07 13.00
N VAL A 136 6.54 -0.26 11.83
CA VAL A 136 6.42 -1.60 11.21
C VAL A 136 7.79 -2.15 10.82
N THR A 137 8.68 -1.32 10.28
CA THR A 137 10.06 -1.74 9.93
C THR A 137 10.85 -2.17 11.17
N SER A 138 10.87 -1.36 12.23
CA SER A 138 11.60 -1.73 13.45
C SER A 138 10.99 -2.92 14.19
N ALA A 139 9.66 -3.11 14.10
CA ALA A 139 9.02 -4.33 14.57
C ALA A 139 9.51 -5.56 13.77
N MET A 140 9.56 -5.48 12.44
CA MET A 140 10.07 -6.54 11.56
C MET A 140 11.54 -6.88 11.87
N ASP A 141 12.41 -5.89 12.04
CA ASP A 141 13.81 -6.08 12.44
C ASP A 141 13.92 -6.80 13.80
N SER A 142 13.04 -6.47 14.75
CA SER A 142 12.96 -7.13 16.06
C SER A 142 12.49 -8.59 15.97
N PHE A 143 11.58 -8.91 15.06
CA PHE A 143 11.13 -10.28 14.80
C PHE A 143 12.21 -11.09 14.08
N GLN A 144 12.90 -10.51 13.10
CA GLN A 144 14.04 -11.16 12.43
C GLN A 144 15.16 -11.48 13.43
N SER A 145 15.44 -10.56 14.36
CA SER A 145 16.43 -10.77 15.42
C SER A 145 16.06 -11.96 16.33
N LYS A 146 14.78 -12.04 16.76
CA LYS A 146 14.26 -13.16 17.56
C LYS A 146 14.27 -14.49 16.79
N LEU A 147 13.97 -14.46 15.49
CA LEU A 147 14.01 -15.64 14.62
C LEU A 147 15.44 -16.18 14.51
N ASN A 148 16.42 -15.30 14.28
CA ASN A 148 17.83 -15.67 14.24
C ASN A 148 18.29 -16.29 15.59
N GLU A 149 17.86 -15.71 16.71
CA GLU A 149 18.17 -16.24 18.05
C GLU A 149 17.56 -17.63 18.29
N ALA A 150 16.27 -17.81 17.96
CA ALA A 150 15.60 -19.10 18.07
C ALA A 150 16.24 -20.17 17.16
N GLU A 151 16.72 -19.79 15.97
CA GLU A 151 17.48 -20.70 15.12
C GLU A 151 18.83 -21.08 15.75
N CYS A 152 19.57 -20.12 16.31
CA CYS A 152 20.82 -20.39 17.03
C CYS A 152 20.62 -21.37 18.20
N GLN A 153 19.55 -21.17 18.98
CA GLN A 153 19.18 -22.07 20.08
C GLN A 153 18.81 -23.47 19.55
N SER A 154 18.03 -23.56 18.47
CA SER A 154 17.66 -24.82 17.80
C SER A 154 18.89 -25.58 17.27
N GLN A 155 19.85 -24.88 16.65
CA GLN A 155 21.11 -25.46 16.20
C GLN A 155 21.96 -25.97 17.39
N LEU A 156 22.02 -25.22 18.50
CA LEU A 156 22.74 -25.65 19.72
C LEU A 156 22.12 -26.91 20.34
N LEU A 157 20.79 -26.96 20.47
CA LEU A 157 20.08 -28.15 20.96
C LEU A 157 20.31 -29.36 20.03
N ARG A 158 20.27 -29.17 18.71
CA ARG A 158 20.56 -30.22 17.71
C ARG A 158 21.99 -30.78 17.86
N ARG A 159 22.98 -29.90 18.09
CA ARG A 159 24.37 -30.31 18.39
C ARG A 159 24.46 -31.09 19.71
N LYS A 160 23.76 -30.65 20.76
CA LYS A 160 23.70 -31.36 22.05
C LYS A 160 23.09 -32.77 21.91
N CYS A 161 21.96 -32.89 21.21
CA CYS A 161 21.31 -34.19 20.96
C CYS A 161 22.18 -35.14 20.12
N THR A 162 22.88 -34.65 19.10
CA THR A 162 23.80 -35.49 18.30
C THR A 162 24.98 -36.00 19.12
N LEU A 163 25.56 -35.17 20.00
CA LEU A 163 26.60 -35.60 20.95
C LEU A 163 26.07 -36.63 21.95
N GLN A 164 24.88 -36.41 22.54
CA GLN A 164 24.26 -37.37 23.47
C GLN A 164 23.95 -38.72 22.81
N ASN A 165 23.47 -38.72 21.56
CA ASN A 165 23.24 -39.94 20.79
C ASN A 165 24.56 -40.69 20.48
N ALA A 166 25.65 -39.97 20.19
CA ALA A 166 26.96 -40.59 20.00
C ALA A 166 27.48 -41.24 21.30
N VAL A 167 27.36 -40.55 22.44
CA VAL A 167 27.71 -41.10 23.76
C VAL A 167 26.85 -42.33 24.08
N LEU A 168 25.53 -42.27 23.88
CA LEU A 168 24.63 -43.40 24.12
C LEU A 168 24.96 -44.62 23.25
N LYS A 169 25.30 -44.42 21.98
CA LYS A 169 25.75 -45.47 21.07
C LYS A 169 27.06 -46.12 21.55
N ASN A 170 28.02 -45.31 22.00
CA ASN A 170 29.27 -45.80 22.55
C ASN A 170 29.03 -46.61 23.84
N THR A 171 28.25 -46.09 24.79
CA THR A 171 27.87 -46.79 26.03
C THR A 171 27.15 -48.10 25.75
N MET A 172 26.22 -48.15 24.79
CA MET A 172 25.57 -49.39 24.36
C MET A 172 26.58 -50.40 23.80
N SER A 173 27.58 -49.96 23.02
CA SER A 173 28.63 -50.85 22.51
C SER A 173 29.51 -51.44 23.63
N PHE A 174 29.83 -50.64 24.66
CA PHE A 174 30.57 -51.08 25.85
C PHE A 174 29.76 -52.05 26.74
N LEU A 175 28.46 -51.81 26.91
CA LEU A 175 27.54 -52.72 27.59
C LEU A 175 27.38 -54.05 26.84
N GLN A 176 27.46 -54.05 25.51
CA GLN A 176 27.50 -55.28 24.71
C GLN A 176 28.83 -56.03 24.83
N LEU A 177 29.96 -55.33 24.97
CA LEU A 177 31.26 -55.96 25.22
C LEU A 177 31.32 -56.60 26.61
N THR A 178 31.03 -55.83 27.67
CA THR A 178 31.02 -56.33 29.06
C THR A 178 29.99 -57.45 29.25
N LYS A 179 28.85 -57.43 28.54
CA LYS A 179 27.92 -58.58 28.50
C LYS A 179 28.55 -59.84 27.90
N LYS A 180 29.39 -59.74 26.85
CA LYS A 180 30.12 -60.89 26.30
C LYS A 180 31.15 -61.41 27.28
N GLU A 181 31.93 -60.53 27.91
CA GLU A 181 32.94 -60.88 28.93
C GLU A 181 32.33 -61.54 30.18
N LEU A 182 31.16 -61.05 30.62
CA LEU A 182 30.41 -61.66 31.71
C LEU A 182 29.87 -63.05 31.31
N LEU A 183 29.45 -63.24 30.06
CA LEU A 183 29.00 -64.54 29.54
C LEU A 183 30.15 -65.54 29.41
N THR A 184 31.34 -65.13 28.94
CA THR A 184 32.52 -66.01 28.91
C THR A 184 32.97 -66.35 30.32
N THR A 185 33.00 -65.39 31.25
CA THR A 185 33.29 -65.64 32.67
C THR A 185 32.26 -66.57 33.32
N ARG A 186 30.97 -66.44 32.99
CA ARG A 186 29.93 -67.39 33.43
C ARG A 186 30.18 -68.79 32.88
N SER A 187 30.66 -68.91 31.64
CA SER A 187 30.94 -70.20 31.01
C SER A 187 32.15 -70.92 31.62
N THR A 188 33.22 -70.19 31.96
CA THR A 188 34.38 -70.78 32.65
C THR A 188 34.02 -71.17 34.09
N VAL A 189 33.30 -70.31 34.81
CA VAL A 189 32.81 -70.62 36.17
C VAL A 189 31.87 -71.83 36.18
N ALA A 190 31.02 -72.01 35.16
CA ALA A 190 30.16 -73.18 35.02
C ALA A 190 30.92 -74.51 34.78
N CYS A 191 32.22 -74.46 34.44
CA CYS A 191 33.06 -75.65 34.33
C CYS A 191 33.74 -76.05 35.64
N PHE A 192 33.92 -75.14 36.61
CA PHE A 192 34.55 -75.47 37.89
C PHE A 192 33.88 -76.63 38.66
N PRO A 193 32.54 -76.81 38.68
CA PRO A 193 31.92 -77.96 39.34
C PRO A 193 32.29 -79.34 38.77
N LYS A 194 32.82 -79.40 37.54
CA LYS A 194 33.38 -80.64 36.96
C LYS A 194 34.81 -80.86 37.46
N LEU A 195 35.68 -79.86 37.26
CA LEU A 195 37.07 -79.88 37.71
C LEU A 195 37.19 -80.14 39.22
N TRP A 196 36.32 -79.53 40.03
CA TRP A 196 36.26 -79.75 41.47
C TRP A 196 35.82 -81.17 41.85
N ARG A 197 34.92 -81.79 41.06
CA ARG A 197 34.49 -83.18 41.27
C ARG A 197 35.61 -84.17 40.92
N GLU A 198 36.35 -83.89 39.84
CA GLU A 198 37.51 -84.68 39.42
C GLU A 198 38.63 -84.58 40.46
N PHE A 199 39.00 -83.37 40.89
CA PHE A 199 39.98 -83.12 41.95
C PHE A 199 39.56 -83.73 43.29
N ALA A 200 38.32 -83.54 43.73
CA ALA A 200 37.82 -84.13 44.97
C ALA A 200 37.83 -85.65 44.92
N LYS A 201 37.51 -86.27 43.76
CA LYS A 201 37.65 -87.72 43.58
C LYS A 201 39.10 -88.15 43.80
N GLU A 202 40.05 -87.51 43.11
CA GLU A 202 41.48 -87.86 43.23
C GLU A 202 42.00 -87.71 44.67
N VAL A 203 41.61 -86.64 45.38
CA VAL A 203 41.93 -86.47 46.80
C VAL A 203 41.32 -87.60 47.66
N THR A 204 40.07 -88.00 47.42
CA THR A 204 39.47 -89.13 48.16
C THR A 204 40.10 -90.47 47.82
N ASP A 205 40.58 -90.68 46.59
CA ASP A 205 41.22 -91.93 46.17
C ASP A 205 42.63 -92.03 46.78
N ARG A 206 43.48 -91.01 46.62
CA ARG A 206 44.78 -90.93 47.31
C ARG A 206 44.66 -91.06 48.83
N SER A 207 43.57 -90.53 49.42
CA SER A 207 43.31 -90.69 50.86
C SER A 207 42.91 -92.11 51.26
N LYS A 208 42.29 -92.91 50.38
CA LYS A 208 42.04 -94.34 50.62
C LYS A 208 43.34 -95.13 50.52
N ASP A 209 44.16 -94.82 49.52
CA ASP A 209 45.45 -95.49 49.29
C ASP A 209 46.37 -95.29 50.50
N ALA A 210 46.53 -94.05 50.97
CA ALA A 210 47.31 -93.74 52.17
C ALA A 210 46.76 -94.41 53.45
N MET A 211 45.43 -94.52 53.59
CA MET A 211 44.82 -95.27 54.70
C MET A 211 45.08 -96.77 54.59
N ALA A 212 45.07 -97.35 53.39
CA ALA A 212 45.38 -98.75 53.16
C ALA A 212 46.86 -99.07 53.45
N GLU A 213 47.78 -98.16 53.08
CA GLU A 213 49.19 -98.24 53.45
C GLU A 213 49.37 -98.16 54.98
N LEU A 214 48.73 -97.21 55.66
CA LEU A 214 48.73 -97.10 57.12
C LEU A 214 48.24 -98.39 57.78
N THR A 215 47.07 -98.92 57.39
CA THR A 215 46.54 -100.18 57.94
C THR A 215 47.44 -101.39 57.63
N SER A 216 48.26 -101.33 56.57
CA SER A 216 49.26 -102.35 56.27
C SER A 216 50.50 -102.23 57.17
N LEU A 217 50.99 -101.01 57.39
CA LEU A 217 52.10 -100.71 58.29
C LEU A 217 51.75 -101.02 59.75
N GLU A 218 50.55 -100.67 60.21
CA GLU A 218 50.03 -101.03 61.54
C GLU A 218 50.04 -102.55 61.75
N ARG A 219 49.63 -103.33 60.74
CA ARG A 219 49.66 -104.79 60.77
C ARG A 219 51.09 -105.34 60.83
N ALA A 220 52.01 -104.78 60.05
CA ALA A 220 53.42 -105.16 60.07
C ALA A 220 54.10 -104.81 61.41
N VAL A 221 53.75 -103.67 62.00
CA VAL A 221 54.20 -103.26 63.34
C VAL A 221 53.62 -104.20 64.40
N GLY A 222 52.35 -104.59 64.32
CA GLY A 222 51.73 -105.55 65.25
C GLY A 222 52.40 -106.93 65.21
N ILE A 223 52.69 -107.44 64.01
CA ILE A 223 53.48 -108.68 63.82
C ILE A 223 54.86 -108.52 64.48
N SER A 224 55.58 -107.44 64.16
CA SER A 224 56.92 -107.17 64.71
C SER A 224 56.92 -107.05 66.25
N GLN A 225 55.89 -106.43 66.83
CA GLN A 225 55.71 -106.33 68.28
C GLN A 225 55.48 -107.71 68.91
N SER A 226 54.64 -108.56 68.30
CA SER A 226 54.40 -109.93 68.80
C SER A 226 55.68 -110.79 68.78
N GLU A 227 56.53 -110.63 67.76
CA GLU A 227 57.82 -111.31 67.68
C GLU A 227 58.83 -110.77 68.71
N VAL A 228 58.86 -109.46 68.96
CA VAL A 228 59.68 -108.87 70.04
C VAL A 228 59.25 -109.37 71.43
N VAL A 229 57.97 -109.62 71.66
CA VAL A 229 57.49 -110.27 72.90
C VAL A 229 57.98 -111.72 72.98
N ARG A 230 57.73 -112.52 71.94
CA ARG A 230 58.17 -113.92 71.84
C ARG A 230 59.67 -114.10 72.07
N LEU A 231 60.50 -113.21 71.50
CA LEU A 231 61.94 -113.22 71.68
C LEU A 231 62.35 -112.81 73.12
N ARG A 232 61.62 -111.88 73.75
CA ARG A 232 61.86 -111.48 75.14
C ARG A 232 61.49 -112.58 76.13
N GLU A 233 60.44 -113.33 75.86
CA GLU A 233 60.07 -114.53 76.62
C GLU A 233 61.17 -115.59 76.53
N GLN A 234 61.67 -115.91 75.32
CA GLN A 234 62.81 -116.82 75.16
C GLN A 234 64.08 -116.37 75.90
N VAL A 235 64.35 -115.06 75.98
CA VAL A 235 65.48 -114.52 76.76
C VAL A 235 65.27 -114.72 78.27
N ASN A 236 64.05 -114.51 78.78
CA ASN A 236 63.72 -114.76 80.20
C ASN A 236 63.86 -116.25 80.54
N ASP A 237 63.38 -117.15 79.67
CA ASP A 237 63.51 -118.60 79.86
C ASP A 237 64.98 -119.02 79.94
N LEU A 238 65.81 -118.54 79.01
CA LEU A 238 67.26 -118.80 78.99
C LEU A 238 67.98 -118.22 80.23
N GLN A 239 67.56 -117.06 80.72
CA GLN A 239 68.07 -116.51 81.99
C GLN A 239 67.70 -117.38 83.20
N SER A 240 66.49 -117.94 83.23
CA SER A 240 66.08 -118.87 84.31
C SER A 240 66.91 -120.17 84.30
N VAL A 241 67.23 -120.70 83.12
CA VAL A 241 68.10 -121.88 82.96
C VAL A 241 69.55 -121.57 83.37
N SER A 242 70.05 -120.35 83.10
CA SER A 242 71.37 -119.90 83.55
C SER A 242 71.47 -119.88 85.08
N ALA A 243 70.49 -119.29 85.77
CA ALA A 243 70.45 -119.24 87.23
C ALA A 243 70.34 -120.65 87.86
N ALA A 244 69.65 -121.58 87.21
CA ALA A 244 69.55 -122.97 87.64
C ALA A 244 70.85 -123.78 87.45
N ALA A 245 71.75 -123.34 86.57
CA ALA A 245 73.07 -123.96 86.39
C ALA A 245 74.07 -123.51 87.45
N GLU A 246 74.12 -122.22 87.77
CA GLU A 246 75.00 -121.66 88.81
C GLU A 246 74.77 -122.32 90.18
N LEU A 247 73.50 -122.52 90.54
CA LEU A 247 73.10 -123.14 91.82
C LEU A 247 73.61 -124.59 92.01
N LYS A 248 73.99 -125.28 90.93
CA LYS A 248 74.58 -126.63 90.98
C LYS A 248 76.10 -126.66 90.98
N SER A 249 76.78 -125.56 90.67
CA SER A 249 78.24 -125.48 90.75
C SER A 249 78.76 -125.33 92.18
N GLN A 250 77.89 -124.99 93.14
CA GLN A 250 78.28 -124.60 94.50
C GLN A 250 78.25 -125.77 95.52
N GLN A 251 77.98 -127.00 95.10
CA GLN A 251 77.63 -128.12 96.02
C GLN A 251 78.74 -129.15 96.28
N VAL A 252 80.00 -128.86 95.92
CA VAL A 252 81.11 -129.86 95.97
C VAL A 252 82.37 -129.35 96.69
N GLN A 253 82.43 -128.09 97.16
CA GLN A 253 83.68 -127.51 97.68
C GLN A 253 83.57 -126.68 98.96
N ASP A 254 82.69 -127.10 99.88
CA ASP A 254 82.75 -126.71 101.30
C ASP A 254 83.23 -127.90 102.16
N LEU A 255 83.76 -127.60 103.35
CA LEU A 255 84.12 -128.53 104.43
C LEU A 255 85.43 -129.36 104.32
N VAL A 256 86.52 -128.79 103.79
CA VAL A 256 87.87 -129.10 104.32
C VAL A 256 88.65 -127.82 104.64
N GLN A 257 88.62 -127.46 105.93
CA GLN A 257 89.47 -126.49 106.63
C GLN A 257 89.28 -124.98 106.37
N ARG A 258 88.61 -124.35 107.36
CA ARG A 258 88.96 -123.08 108.02
C ARG A 258 88.75 -121.79 107.22
N GLU A 259 88.03 -120.77 107.72
CA GLU A 259 87.83 -120.32 109.12
C GLU A 259 89.15 -119.96 109.84
N SER A 260 89.80 -118.91 109.35
CA SER A 260 90.70 -118.05 110.16
C SER A 260 90.92 -116.67 109.55
N GLU A 261 90.82 -116.52 108.22
CA GLU A 261 91.16 -115.27 107.51
C GLU A 261 90.07 -114.80 106.53
N LEU A 262 90.08 -113.50 106.22
CA LEU A 262 89.11 -112.72 105.41
C LEU A 262 87.86 -112.16 106.11
N GLN A 263 87.83 -112.15 107.45
CA GLN A 263 87.12 -111.12 108.23
C GLN A 263 87.52 -109.68 107.82
N ASN A 264 88.66 -109.52 107.14
CA ASN A 264 89.16 -108.27 106.55
C ASN A 264 88.52 -107.88 105.20
N ARG A 265 87.63 -108.69 104.60
CA ARG A 265 87.02 -108.36 103.28
C ARG A 265 85.69 -107.58 103.36
N CYS A 266 85.17 -107.34 104.56
CA CYS A 266 83.93 -106.58 104.80
C CYS A 266 84.03 -105.04 104.59
N HIS A 267 85.11 -104.53 103.97
CA HIS A 267 85.41 -103.08 103.94
C HIS A 267 85.44 -102.41 102.55
N GLU A 268 85.49 -103.14 101.43
CA GLU A 268 85.60 -102.51 100.10
C GLU A 268 84.32 -102.61 99.25
N MET A 269 83.50 -103.64 99.43
CA MET A 269 82.43 -103.99 98.47
C MET A 269 81.03 -103.44 98.81
N GLN A 270 80.91 -102.18 99.27
CA GLN A 270 79.65 -101.43 99.05
C GLN A 270 79.72 -99.89 99.02
N LYS A 271 80.89 -99.29 98.76
CA LYS A 271 80.99 -97.88 98.33
C LYS A 271 80.18 -97.58 97.05
N GLN A 272 79.77 -98.61 96.30
CA GLN A 272 79.16 -98.49 94.97
C GLN A 272 77.66 -98.10 94.96
N ILE A 273 76.91 -98.30 96.05
CA ILE A 273 75.45 -98.03 96.07
C ILE A 273 75.12 -96.52 96.12
N LEU A 274 76.04 -95.68 96.62
CA LEU A 274 75.79 -94.24 96.84
C LEU A 274 75.89 -93.39 95.55
N VAL A 275 76.32 -93.96 94.42
CA VAL A 275 76.48 -93.23 93.15
C VAL A 275 75.24 -93.38 92.23
N PHE A 276 74.57 -94.54 92.24
CA PHE A 276 73.50 -94.83 91.26
C PHE A 276 72.18 -94.07 91.53
N ASN A 277 71.86 -93.78 92.81
CA ASN A 277 70.59 -93.16 93.20
C ASN A 277 70.54 -91.62 92.98
N CYS A 278 71.61 -91.02 92.44
CA CYS A 278 71.74 -89.56 92.30
C CYS A 278 71.50 -89.03 90.87
N SER A 279 71.70 -89.86 89.83
CA SER A 279 71.56 -89.44 88.42
C SER A 279 70.13 -89.63 87.85
N ALA A 280 69.44 -90.71 88.24
CA ALA A 280 68.11 -91.04 87.69
C ALA A 280 67.03 -90.02 88.10
N LYS A 281 66.95 -89.67 89.39
CA LYS A 281 65.91 -88.78 89.91
C LYS A 281 66.05 -87.32 89.46
N SER A 282 67.29 -86.86 89.22
CA SER A 282 67.53 -85.54 88.63
C SER A 282 67.03 -85.50 87.19
N THR A 283 67.41 -86.49 86.37
CA THR A 283 67.08 -86.49 84.93
C THR A 283 65.59 -86.66 84.65
N GLU A 284 64.85 -87.49 85.40
CA GLU A 284 63.39 -87.57 85.25
C GLU A 284 62.69 -86.25 85.62
N THR A 285 62.98 -85.68 86.78
CA THR A 285 62.32 -84.45 87.26
C THR A 285 62.61 -83.26 86.33
N GLU A 286 63.83 -83.17 85.81
CA GLU A 286 64.25 -82.15 84.83
C GLU A 286 63.60 -82.35 83.46
N GLN A 287 63.37 -83.60 83.01
CA GLN A 287 62.58 -83.90 81.80
C GLN A 287 61.08 -83.64 81.96
N TYR A 288 60.50 -83.83 83.15
CA TYR A 288 59.10 -83.45 83.42
C TYR A 288 58.95 -81.92 83.46
N LEU A 289 59.84 -81.21 84.16
CA LEU A 289 59.87 -79.73 84.16
C LEU A 289 60.09 -79.14 82.77
N SER A 290 60.93 -79.76 81.95
CA SER A 290 61.16 -79.32 80.55
C SER A 290 59.92 -79.52 79.67
N ARG A 291 59.24 -80.66 79.78
CA ARG A 291 57.97 -80.91 79.07
C ARG A 291 56.85 -79.97 79.53
N LEU A 292 56.75 -79.67 80.82
CA LEU A 292 55.76 -78.74 81.36
C LEU A 292 55.99 -77.31 80.81
N LYS A 293 57.24 -76.83 80.84
CA LYS A 293 57.63 -75.53 80.27
C LYS A 293 57.37 -75.46 78.76
N GLN A 294 57.66 -76.53 78.02
CA GLN A 294 57.38 -76.60 76.59
C GLN A 294 55.88 -76.48 76.31
N SER A 295 55.03 -77.23 77.04
CA SER A 295 53.57 -77.15 76.93
C SER A 295 53.03 -75.76 77.30
N GLU A 296 53.61 -75.09 78.31
CA GLU A 296 53.24 -73.71 78.65
C GLU A 296 53.60 -72.70 77.54
N ILE A 297 54.73 -72.89 76.85
CA ILE A 297 55.14 -72.03 75.73
C ILE A 297 54.19 -72.25 74.55
N GLU A 298 53.89 -73.50 74.20
CA GLU A 298 52.96 -73.85 73.13
C GLU A 298 51.52 -73.36 73.42
N GLN A 299 51.08 -73.39 74.68
CA GLN A 299 49.83 -72.78 75.10
C GLN A 299 49.85 -71.25 74.93
N LYS A 300 50.88 -70.56 75.45
CA LYS A 300 50.99 -69.08 75.33
C LYS A 300 51.10 -68.63 73.86
N GLU A 301 51.76 -69.42 73.02
CA GLU A 301 51.79 -69.19 71.57
C GLU A 301 50.42 -69.39 70.92
N THR A 302 49.69 -70.46 71.24
CA THR A 302 48.37 -70.71 70.65
C THR A 302 47.34 -69.68 71.10
N GLU A 303 47.33 -69.30 72.38
CA GLU A 303 46.55 -68.17 72.91
C GLU A 303 46.89 -66.86 72.19
N SER A 304 48.17 -66.53 72.01
CA SER A 304 48.61 -65.35 71.25
C SER A 304 48.12 -65.37 69.79
N ARG A 305 48.21 -66.53 69.12
CA ARG A 305 47.68 -66.73 67.75
C ARG A 305 46.15 -66.55 67.70
N PHE A 306 45.40 -67.01 68.70
CA PHE A 306 43.95 -66.79 68.79
C PHE A 306 43.60 -65.32 69.06
N CYS A 307 44.27 -64.66 70.00
CA CYS A 307 44.11 -63.23 70.29
C CYS A 307 44.49 -62.32 69.10
N LYS A 308 45.42 -62.74 68.23
CA LYS A 308 45.68 -62.05 66.95
C LYS A 308 44.53 -62.24 65.97
N LYS A 309 44.07 -63.48 65.75
CA LYS A 309 42.93 -63.79 64.86
C LYS A 309 41.63 -63.12 65.30
N LEU A 310 41.39 -62.97 66.61
CA LEU A 310 40.19 -62.30 67.12
C LEU A 310 40.21 -60.81 66.75
N ARG A 311 41.31 -60.10 67.04
CA ARG A 311 41.48 -58.69 66.63
C ARG A 311 41.38 -58.48 65.12
N GLU A 312 41.99 -59.36 64.32
CA GLU A 312 41.85 -59.33 62.85
C GLU A 312 40.39 -59.51 62.38
N LYS A 313 39.55 -60.22 63.15
CA LYS A 313 38.11 -60.36 62.88
C LYS A 313 37.30 -59.17 63.38
N ASP A 314 37.64 -58.60 64.54
CA ASP A 314 36.99 -57.40 65.08
C ASP A 314 37.25 -56.18 64.18
N GLU A 315 38.49 -55.99 63.74
CA GLU A 315 38.89 -54.96 62.76
C GLU A 315 38.15 -55.14 61.42
N ALA A 316 38.08 -56.37 60.90
CA ALA A 316 37.34 -56.66 59.67
C ALA A 316 35.82 -56.47 59.83
N TRP A 317 35.26 -56.77 61.00
CA TRP A 317 33.85 -56.52 61.31
C TRP A 317 33.55 -55.02 61.43
N LEU A 318 34.41 -54.24 62.10
CA LEU A 318 34.29 -52.78 62.16
C LEU A 318 34.37 -52.15 60.77
N ALA A 319 35.32 -52.56 59.94
CA ALA A 319 35.43 -52.10 58.55
C ALA A 319 34.17 -52.45 57.72
N CYS A 320 33.60 -53.65 57.93
CA CYS A 320 32.34 -54.04 57.31
C CYS A 320 31.16 -53.19 57.80
N GLN A 321 31.05 -52.94 59.11
CA GLN A 321 30.01 -52.11 59.72
C GLN A 321 30.07 -50.65 59.22
N GLN A 322 31.27 -50.07 59.13
CA GLN A 322 31.51 -48.74 58.57
C GLN A 322 31.09 -48.68 57.09
N LYS A 323 31.45 -49.70 56.29
CA LYS A 323 31.05 -49.80 54.89
C LYS A 323 29.52 -49.92 54.72
N CYS A 324 28.85 -50.70 55.57
CA CYS A 324 27.39 -50.80 55.58
C CYS A 324 26.73 -49.45 55.92
N ARG A 325 27.27 -48.70 56.89
CA ARG A 325 26.78 -47.36 57.25
C ARG A 325 26.94 -46.37 56.09
N LEU A 326 28.10 -46.33 55.45
CA LEU A 326 28.35 -45.49 54.27
C LEU A 326 27.40 -45.82 53.10
N LEU A 327 27.13 -47.12 52.86
CA LEU A 327 26.17 -47.54 51.83
C LEU A 327 24.73 -47.16 52.19
N GLN A 328 24.36 -47.17 53.48
CA GLN A 328 23.06 -46.73 53.97
C GLN A 328 22.89 -45.20 53.82
N GLU A 329 23.92 -44.41 54.14
CA GLU A 329 23.97 -42.96 53.93
C GLU A 329 23.91 -42.59 52.44
N GLN A 330 24.60 -43.34 51.57
CA GLN A 330 24.50 -43.18 50.12
C GLN A 330 23.09 -43.51 49.60
N LEU A 331 22.44 -44.55 50.15
CA LEU A 331 21.09 -44.93 49.75
C LEU A 331 20.06 -43.86 50.13
N THR A 332 20.09 -43.32 51.34
CA THR A 332 19.15 -42.27 51.77
C THR A 332 19.34 -40.97 50.97
N GLU A 333 20.58 -40.59 50.68
CA GLU A 333 20.90 -39.41 49.85
C GLU A 333 20.46 -39.59 48.38
N GLN A 334 20.55 -40.80 47.81
CA GLN A 334 20.00 -41.07 46.49
C GLN A 334 18.46 -41.08 46.49
N THR A 335 17.82 -41.60 47.55
CA THR A 335 16.35 -41.51 47.71
C THR A 335 15.89 -40.06 47.78
N ARG A 336 16.55 -39.21 48.58
CA ARG A 336 16.26 -37.76 48.66
C ARG A 336 16.39 -37.08 47.29
N LYS A 337 17.48 -37.35 46.56
CA LYS A 337 17.69 -36.85 45.19
C LYS A 337 16.61 -37.33 44.21
N HIS A 338 16.18 -38.59 44.31
CA HIS A 338 15.11 -39.13 43.48
C HIS A 338 13.77 -38.44 43.77
N GLU A 339 13.43 -38.22 45.04
CA GLU A 339 12.23 -37.46 45.42
C GLU A 339 12.28 -36.00 44.93
N GLU A 340 13.42 -35.32 45.03
CA GLU A 340 13.59 -33.95 44.56
C GLU A 340 13.53 -33.82 43.03
N LEU A 341 13.97 -34.86 42.31
CA LEU A 341 13.76 -34.97 40.87
C LEU A 341 12.29 -35.26 40.55
N SER A 342 11.64 -36.20 41.26
CA SER A 342 10.23 -36.53 41.06
C SER A 342 9.30 -35.33 41.31
N LYS A 343 9.56 -34.54 42.37
CA LYS A 343 8.82 -33.31 42.68
C LYS A 343 9.00 -32.26 41.58
N ARG A 344 10.22 -32.12 41.04
CA ARG A 344 10.53 -31.17 39.95
C ARG A 344 9.93 -31.60 38.61
N ASN A 345 9.96 -32.90 38.29
CA ASN A 345 9.31 -33.45 37.12
C ASN A 345 7.81 -33.18 37.17
N GLY A 346 7.14 -33.51 38.29
CA GLY A 346 5.71 -33.24 38.47
C GLY A 346 5.34 -31.76 38.34
N LEU A 347 6.17 -30.83 38.83
CA LEU A 347 5.97 -29.40 38.59
C LEU A 347 6.07 -29.06 37.10
N SER A 348 7.09 -29.56 36.39
CA SER A 348 7.23 -29.34 34.94
C SER A 348 6.15 -30.05 34.11
N GLU A 349 5.62 -31.17 34.57
CA GLU A 349 4.52 -31.92 33.94
C GLU A 349 3.22 -31.09 34.04
N ASN A 350 2.93 -30.53 35.22
CA ASN A 350 1.83 -29.59 35.43
C ASN A 350 2.00 -28.31 34.58
N GLU A 351 3.20 -27.74 34.52
CA GLU A 351 3.50 -26.57 33.65
C GLU A 351 3.20 -26.90 32.18
N ASN A 352 3.69 -28.05 31.68
CA ASN A 352 3.40 -28.51 30.32
C ASN A 352 1.90 -28.74 30.08
N GLU A 353 1.15 -29.29 31.04
CA GLU A 353 -0.30 -29.46 30.92
C GLU A 353 -1.02 -28.10 30.81
N THR A 354 -0.67 -27.12 31.65
CA THR A 354 -1.25 -25.76 31.56
C THR A 354 -0.89 -25.04 30.25
N LEU A 355 0.30 -25.31 29.68
CA LEU A 355 0.72 -24.79 28.38
C LEU A 355 -0.02 -25.47 27.21
N LEU A 356 -0.27 -26.78 27.29
CA LEU A 356 -1.08 -27.51 26.32
C LEU A 356 -2.53 -27.02 26.33
N ASP A 357 -3.11 -26.76 27.50
CA ASP A 357 -4.45 -26.19 27.62
C ASP A 357 -4.52 -24.70 27.24
N ALA A 358 -3.41 -23.95 27.34
CA ALA A 358 -3.31 -22.62 26.74
C ALA A 358 -3.24 -22.69 25.21
N LEU A 359 -2.50 -23.64 24.65
CA LEU A 359 -2.37 -23.86 23.21
C LEU A 359 -3.72 -24.22 22.57
N LYS A 360 -4.45 -25.21 23.11
CA LYS A 360 -5.78 -25.62 22.60
C LYS A 360 -6.74 -24.42 22.49
N ARG A 361 -6.81 -23.59 23.54
CA ARG A 361 -7.67 -22.39 23.55
C ARG A 361 -7.23 -21.33 22.53
N ALA A 362 -5.93 -21.18 22.29
CA ALA A 362 -5.43 -20.29 21.24
C ALA A 362 -5.72 -20.84 19.83
N GLU A 363 -5.68 -22.16 19.64
CA GLU A 363 -6.08 -22.82 18.39
C GLU A 363 -7.59 -22.63 18.13
N GLU A 364 -8.44 -22.81 19.14
CA GLU A 364 -9.88 -22.52 19.09
C GLU A 364 -10.19 -21.04 18.77
N GLU A 365 -9.47 -20.09 19.40
CA GLU A 365 -9.60 -18.65 19.14
C GLU A 365 -9.18 -18.30 17.70
N ILE A 366 -8.06 -18.85 17.22
CA ILE A 366 -7.64 -18.69 15.82
C ILE A 366 -8.70 -19.25 14.85
N ASP A 367 -9.36 -20.34 15.20
CA ASP A 367 -10.37 -20.98 14.36
C ASP A 367 -11.72 -20.25 14.36
N THR A 368 -12.09 -19.55 15.45
CA THR A 368 -13.26 -18.65 15.48
C THR A 368 -12.99 -17.37 14.70
N LEU A 369 -11.86 -16.70 14.93
CA LEU A 369 -11.43 -15.51 14.16
C LEU A 369 -11.33 -15.80 12.65
N ARG A 370 -10.89 -17.01 12.26
CA ARG A 370 -10.88 -17.45 10.86
C ARG A 370 -12.29 -17.54 10.26
N LYS A 371 -13.28 -18.02 11.01
CA LYS A 371 -14.69 -18.11 10.59
C LYS A 371 -15.31 -16.71 10.47
N GLU A 372 -15.06 -15.83 11.44
CA GLU A 372 -15.50 -14.42 11.41
C GLU A 372 -14.93 -13.65 10.22
N ARG A 373 -13.64 -13.87 9.90
CA ARG A 373 -12.99 -13.26 8.72
C ARG A 373 -13.66 -13.69 7.41
N GLU A 374 -13.91 -14.98 7.21
CA GLU A 374 -14.57 -15.45 5.98
C GLU A 374 -16.03 -14.98 5.91
N LEU A 375 -16.76 -14.92 7.04
CA LEU A 375 -18.11 -14.34 7.09
C LEU A 375 -18.11 -12.85 6.71
N THR A 376 -17.16 -12.08 7.23
CA THR A 376 -16.99 -10.65 6.92
C THR A 376 -16.66 -10.44 5.44
N LYS A 377 -15.77 -11.27 4.88
CA LYS A 377 -15.41 -11.29 3.45
C LYS A 377 -16.61 -11.62 2.56
N LEU A 378 -17.43 -12.62 2.92
CA LEU A 378 -18.67 -12.95 2.20
C LEU A 378 -19.69 -11.81 2.26
N SER A 379 -19.83 -11.16 3.42
CA SER A 379 -20.68 -9.97 3.59
C SER A 379 -20.22 -8.82 2.69
N HIS A 380 -18.93 -8.47 2.71
CA HIS A 380 -18.38 -7.43 1.83
C HIS A 380 -18.53 -7.78 0.34
N GLN A 381 -18.32 -9.05 -0.04
CA GLN A 381 -18.51 -9.52 -1.42
C GLN A 381 -19.97 -9.37 -1.86
N ASN A 382 -20.93 -9.69 -0.99
CA ASN A 382 -22.36 -9.48 -1.24
C ASN A 382 -22.69 -7.99 -1.43
N THR A 383 -22.22 -7.11 -0.54
CA THR A 383 -22.40 -5.65 -0.68
C THR A 383 -21.79 -5.10 -1.99
N ILE A 384 -20.62 -5.58 -2.41
CA ILE A 384 -20.00 -5.19 -3.68
C ILE A 384 -20.86 -5.64 -4.88
N VAL A 385 -21.46 -6.83 -4.83
CA VAL A 385 -22.37 -7.32 -5.88
C VAL A 385 -23.67 -6.50 -5.92
N GLN A 386 -24.28 -6.22 -4.76
CA GLN A 386 -25.49 -5.38 -4.66
C GLN A 386 -25.26 -3.96 -5.18
N LEU A 387 -24.13 -3.34 -4.83
CA LEU A 387 -23.76 -2.02 -5.34
C LEU A 387 -23.55 -2.04 -6.87
N ARG A 388 -22.82 -3.04 -7.40
CA ARG A 388 -22.62 -3.20 -8.85
C ARG A 388 -23.94 -3.35 -9.59
N GLU A 389 -24.86 -4.15 -9.07
CA GLU A 389 -26.17 -4.35 -9.71
C GLU A 389 -27.06 -3.10 -9.60
N SER A 390 -27.03 -2.38 -8.46
CA SER A 390 -27.71 -1.08 -8.33
C SER A 390 -27.17 -0.04 -9.32
N PHE A 391 -25.86 0.00 -9.56
CA PHE A 391 -25.28 0.85 -10.61
C PHE A 391 -25.69 0.38 -12.01
N ARG A 392 -25.70 -0.93 -12.29
CA ARG A 392 -26.14 -1.50 -13.57
C ARG A 392 -27.60 -1.13 -13.87
N GLN A 393 -28.48 -1.23 -12.87
CA GLN A 393 -29.88 -0.85 -12.95
C GLN A 393 -30.02 0.66 -13.23
N LYS A 394 -29.35 1.53 -12.47
CA LYS A 394 -29.40 2.99 -12.68
C LYS A 394 -28.92 3.42 -14.07
N MET A 395 -27.91 2.74 -14.63
CA MET A 395 -27.45 2.99 -15.99
C MET A 395 -28.49 2.57 -17.04
N LEU A 396 -29.20 1.46 -16.82
CA LEU A 396 -30.31 1.01 -17.68
C LEU A 396 -31.52 1.95 -17.57
N GLU A 397 -31.89 2.39 -16.37
CA GLU A 397 -32.94 3.39 -16.13
C GLU A 397 -32.59 4.73 -16.81
N GLY A 398 -31.35 5.20 -16.68
CA GLY A 398 -30.86 6.40 -17.36
C GLY A 398 -30.81 6.29 -18.88
N HIS A 399 -30.54 5.10 -19.43
CA HIS A 399 -30.67 4.83 -20.86
C HIS A 399 -32.14 4.87 -21.30
N ASN A 400 -33.03 4.18 -20.59
CA ASN A 400 -34.46 4.12 -20.91
C ASN A 400 -35.12 5.51 -20.85
N LEU A 401 -34.74 6.34 -19.89
CA LEU A 401 -35.18 7.74 -19.82
C LEU A 401 -34.65 8.58 -20.98
N ARG A 402 -33.38 8.38 -21.39
CA ARG A 402 -32.81 9.05 -22.56
C ARG A 402 -33.55 8.67 -23.84
N THR A 403 -33.76 7.37 -24.07
CA THR A 403 -34.50 6.87 -25.24
C THR A 403 -35.90 7.48 -25.32
N LYS A 404 -36.61 7.58 -24.19
CA LYS A 404 -37.92 8.26 -24.16
C LYS A 404 -37.85 9.75 -24.52
N PHE A 405 -36.88 10.49 -23.98
CA PHE A 405 -36.71 11.90 -24.37
C PHE A 405 -36.32 12.06 -25.85
N ASP A 406 -35.52 11.14 -26.40
CA ASP A 406 -35.17 11.14 -27.82
C ASP A 406 -36.38 10.77 -28.71
N GLU A 407 -37.24 9.85 -28.25
CA GLU A 407 -38.53 9.49 -28.89
C GLU A 407 -39.52 10.67 -28.85
N GLU A 408 -39.78 11.25 -27.68
CA GLU A 408 -40.66 12.43 -27.48
C GLU A 408 -40.19 13.63 -28.31
N LEU A 409 -38.88 13.90 -28.35
CA LEU A 409 -38.30 14.99 -29.15
C LEU A 409 -38.47 14.75 -30.66
N GLU A 410 -38.41 13.50 -31.10
CA GLU A 410 -38.58 13.11 -32.50
C GLU A 410 -40.06 13.08 -32.92
N GLU A 411 -40.99 12.80 -32.00
CA GLU A 411 -42.43 13.02 -32.20
C GLU A 411 -42.76 14.52 -32.32
N GLU A 412 -42.19 15.37 -31.44
CA GLU A 412 -42.33 16.83 -31.53
C GLU A 412 -41.78 17.40 -32.83
N ARG A 413 -40.62 16.91 -33.31
CA ARG A 413 -40.06 17.27 -34.63
C ARG A 413 -41.03 16.93 -35.78
N LYS A 414 -41.65 15.75 -35.74
CA LYS A 414 -42.65 15.33 -36.74
C LYS A 414 -43.91 16.18 -36.66
N HIS A 415 -44.38 16.52 -35.46
CA HIS A 415 -45.53 17.40 -35.27
C HIS A 415 -45.27 18.79 -35.84
N HIS A 416 -44.14 19.41 -35.46
CA HIS A 416 -43.71 20.71 -36.01
C HIS A 416 -43.53 20.69 -37.53
N PHE A 417 -43.00 19.60 -38.11
CA PHE A 417 -42.90 19.45 -39.57
C PHE A 417 -44.27 19.41 -40.26
N ILE A 418 -45.23 18.67 -39.68
CA ILE A 418 -46.60 18.59 -40.20
C ILE A 418 -47.32 19.95 -40.10
N GLU A 419 -47.21 20.67 -38.97
CA GLU A 419 -47.80 22.00 -38.84
C GLU A 419 -47.15 23.03 -39.77
N MET A 420 -45.83 22.95 -40.00
CA MET A 420 -45.16 23.80 -41.00
C MET A 420 -45.62 23.50 -42.42
N GLN A 421 -45.80 22.23 -42.78
CA GLN A 421 -46.34 21.84 -44.09
C GLN A 421 -47.79 22.30 -44.28
N LYS A 422 -48.64 22.23 -43.24
CA LYS A 422 -49.99 22.81 -43.26
C LYS A 422 -49.97 24.32 -43.44
N ALA A 423 -49.08 25.04 -42.73
CA ALA A 423 -48.94 26.48 -42.85
C ALA A 423 -48.47 26.90 -44.25
N GLU A 424 -47.49 26.19 -44.83
CA GLU A 424 -47.02 26.40 -46.20
C GLU A 424 -48.13 26.14 -47.23
N LEU A 425 -48.89 25.05 -47.08
CA LEU A 425 -50.03 24.73 -47.94
C LEU A 425 -51.12 25.80 -47.84
N LYS A 426 -51.46 26.27 -46.63
CA LYS A 426 -52.44 27.34 -46.44
C LYS A 426 -51.98 28.65 -47.09
N VAL A 427 -50.73 29.07 -46.89
CA VAL A 427 -50.19 30.29 -47.54
C VAL A 427 -50.21 30.16 -49.07
N ARG A 428 -50.00 28.96 -49.62
CA ARG A 428 -50.14 28.67 -51.05
C ARG A 428 -51.60 28.75 -51.52
N GLU A 429 -52.56 28.27 -50.72
CA GLU A 429 -54.00 28.40 -51.01
C GLU A 429 -54.46 29.87 -50.94
N ASP A 430 -54.14 30.57 -49.86
CA ASP A 430 -54.44 32.00 -49.67
C ASP A 430 -53.88 32.82 -50.86
N ALA A 431 -52.61 32.62 -51.23
CA ALA A 431 -52.01 33.28 -52.39
C ALA A 431 -52.67 32.92 -53.73
N ASN A 432 -53.11 31.67 -53.91
CA ASN A 432 -53.83 31.24 -55.11
C ASN A 432 -55.23 31.87 -55.20
N THR A 433 -55.93 32.02 -54.07
CA THR A 433 -57.23 32.72 -54.06
C THR A 433 -57.09 34.21 -54.41
N GLU A 434 -56.08 34.91 -53.89
CA GLU A 434 -55.82 36.30 -54.29
C GLU A 434 -55.44 36.40 -55.77
N LEU A 435 -54.66 35.46 -56.33
CA LEU A 435 -54.36 35.42 -57.77
C LEU A 435 -55.60 35.18 -58.64
N VAL A 436 -56.59 34.40 -58.17
CA VAL A 436 -57.89 34.24 -58.83
C VAL A 436 -58.69 35.55 -58.76
N ILE A 437 -58.82 36.13 -57.57
CA ILE A 437 -59.54 37.40 -57.35
C ILE A 437 -58.95 38.54 -58.19
N GLN A 438 -57.61 38.63 -58.32
CA GLN A 438 -56.97 39.62 -59.19
C GLN A 438 -57.23 39.33 -60.67
N ARG A 439 -57.19 38.06 -61.11
CA ARG A 439 -57.54 37.67 -62.48
C ARG A 439 -58.99 38.05 -62.82
N GLU A 440 -59.93 37.83 -61.90
CA GLU A 440 -61.34 38.19 -62.06
C GLU A 440 -61.52 39.70 -62.19
N LYS A 441 -60.92 40.51 -61.31
CA LYS A 441 -60.91 41.98 -61.42
C LYS A 441 -60.35 42.48 -62.76
N PHE A 442 -59.25 41.89 -63.26
CA PHE A 442 -58.71 42.23 -64.58
C PHE A 442 -59.64 41.79 -65.72
N GLN A 443 -60.31 40.63 -65.59
CA GLN A 443 -61.24 40.12 -66.59
C GLN A 443 -62.51 40.97 -66.70
N GLU A 444 -63.05 41.44 -65.57
CA GLU A 444 -64.14 42.42 -65.51
C GLU A 444 -63.73 43.76 -66.15
N LEU A 445 -62.54 44.26 -65.85
CA LEU A 445 -62.01 45.50 -66.42
C LEU A 445 -61.82 45.40 -67.94
N ILE A 446 -61.35 44.25 -68.45
CA ILE A 446 -61.26 43.96 -69.88
C ILE A 446 -62.66 43.94 -70.52
N GLN A 447 -63.64 43.27 -69.91
CA GLN A 447 -65.03 43.25 -70.42
C GLN A 447 -65.64 44.65 -70.46
N LYS A 448 -65.37 45.48 -69.44
CA LYS A 448 -65.79 46.88 -69.39
C LYS A 448 -65.22 47.68 -70.57
N TYR A 449 -63.90 47.63 -70.79
CA TYR A 449 -63.27 48.32 -71.91
C TYR A 449 -63.71 47.78 -73.28
N GLN A 450 -63.97 46.47 -73.41
CA GLN A 450 -64.55 45.89 -74.63
C GLN A 450 -65.96 46.42 -74.90
N LYS A 451 -66.80 46.56 -73.87
CA LYS A 451 -68.13 47.16 -74.01
C LYS A 451 -68.05 48.64 -74.38
N GLU A 452 -67.19 49.41 -73.71
CA GLU A 452 -66.95 50.83 -74.04
C GLU A 452 -66.44 50.99 -75.48
N HIS A 453 -65.56 50.10 -75.95
CA HIS A 453 -65.09 50.07 -77.35
C HIS A 453 -66.22 49.80 -78.34
N GLU A 454 -67.06 48.77 -78.12
CA GLU A 454 -68.18 48.47 -79.02
C GLU A 454 -69.28 49.54 -78.98
N GLU A 455 -69.51 50.18 -77.84
CA GLU A 455 -70.37 51.37 -77.76
C GLU A 455 -69.81 52.56 -78.55
N LEU A 456 -68.50 52.84 -78.45
CA LEU A 456 -67.84 53.91 -79.21
C LEU A 456 -67.82 53.59 -80.72
N LYS A 457 -67.63 52.33 -81.09
CA LYS A 457 -67.68 51.84 -82.47
C LYS A 457 -69.09 51.93 -83.06
N SER A 458 -70.12 51.59 -82.28
CA SER A 458 -71.53 51.79 -82.66
C SER A 458 -71.85 53.29 -82.87
N LYS A 459 -71.40 54.16 -81.95
CA LYS A 459 -71.49 55.62 -82.09
C LYS A 459 -70.72 56.12 -83.33
N ASN A 460 -69.54 55.56 -83.63
CA ASN A 460 -68.75 55.91 -84.80
C ASN A 460 -69.43 55.47 -86.11
N THR A 461 -69.98 54.26 -86.19
CA THR A 461 -70.74 53.80 -87.37
C THR A 461 -72.03 54.58 -87.57
N LEU A 462 -72.73 54.99 -86.50
CA LEU A 462 -73.90 55.86 -86.58
C LEU A 462 -73.53 57.26 -87.11
N LEU A 463 -72.35 57.78 -86.72
CA LEU A 463 -71.82 59.04 -87.24
C LEU A 463 -71.38 58.91 -88.70
N GLN A 464 -70.71 57.82 -89.09
CA GLN A 464 -70.38 57.52 -90.50
C GLN A 464 -71.64 57.44 -91.36
N GLU A 465 -72.67 56.73 -90.90
CA GLU A 465 -73.97 56.60 -91.58
C GLU A 465 -74.73 57.94 -91.68
N THR A 466 -74.61 58.79 -90.65
CA THR A 466 -75.19 60.14 -90.68
C THR A 466 -74.43 61.06 -91.65
N VAL A 467 -73.09 60.98 -91.68
CA VAL A 467 -72.26 61.69 -92.66
C VAL A 467 -72.51 61.17 -94.08
N ARG A 468 -72.74 59.86 -94.26
CA ARG A 468 -73.11 59.26 -95.56
C ARG A 468 -74.41 59.87 -96.09
N ARG A 469 -75.47 59.87 -95.29
CA ARG A 469 -76.76 60.49 -95.67
C ARG A 469 -76.63 62.00 -95.91
N GLU A 470 -75.94 62.75 -95.04
CA GLU A 470 -75.65 64.17 -95.26
C GLU A 470 -74.88 64.43 -96.56
N CYS A 471 -73.98 63.53 -96.97
CA CYS A 471 -73.28 63.60 -98.25
C CYS A 471 -74.18 63.24 -99.44
N GLU A 472 -75.11 62.29 -99.29
CA GLU A 472 -76.10 61.91 -100.30
C GLU A 472 -77.16 63.01 -100.49
N GLU A 473 -77.75 63.52 -99.40
CA GLU A 473 -78.65 64.68 -99.38
C GLU A 473 -77.97 65.91 -100.04
N ARG A 474 -76.67 66.15 -99.78
CA ARG A 474 -75.90 67.20 -100.45
C ARG A 474 -75.58 66.89 -101.91
N TYR A 475 -75.43 65.63 -102.28
CA TYR A 475 -75.25 65.22 -103.67
C TYR A 475 -76.54 65.46 -104.47
N GLU A 476 -77.68 64.99 -103.97
CA GLU A 476 -79.02 65.25 -104.52
C GLU A 476 -79.32 66.75 -104.63
N LEU A 477 -79.03 67.54 -103.59
CA LEU A 477 -79.15 69.01 -103.64
C LEU A 477 -78.20 69.64 -104.66
N THR A 478 -77.00 69.10 -104.84
CA THR A 478 -76.04 69.58 -105.85
C THR A 478 -76.48 69.21 -107.27
N GLU A 479 -77.10 68.05 -107.45
CA GLU A 479 -77.68 67.60 -108.71
C GLU A 479 -78.92 68.43 -109.08
N ALA A 480 -79.86 68.62 -108.15
CA ALA A 480 -81.01 69.49 -108.35
C ALA A 480 -80.56 70.94 -108.69
N LEU A 481 -79.47 71.41 -108.08
CA LEU A 481 -78.90 72.74 -108.35
C LEU A 481 -78.09 72.79 -109.66
N SER A 482 -77.57 71.66 -110.17
CA SER A 482 -76.97 71.58 -111.51
C SER A 482 -78.04 71.55 -112.60
N GLN A 483 -79.09 70.73 -112.42
CA GLN A 483 -80.28 70.68 -113.29
C GLN A 483 -80.96 72.06 -113.38
N ALA A 484 -81.13 72.77 -112.26
CA ALA A 484 -81.67 74.14 -112.24
C ALA A 484 -80.75 75.16 -112.96
N ARG A 485 -79.43 74.99 -112.90
CA ARG A 485 -78.46 75.80 -113.66
C ARG A 485 -78.52 75.51 -115.16
N GLU A 486 -78.76 74.26 -115.54
CA GLU A 486 -78.90 73.84 -116.93
C GLU A 486 -80.18 74.39 -117.57
N GLN A 487 -81.32 74.32 -116.86
CA GLN A 487 -82.57 74.97 -117.26
C GLN A 487 -82.40 76.50 -117.43
N LEU A 488 -81.65 77.15 -116.54
CA LEU A 488 -81.31 78.58 -116.67
C LEU A 488 -80.38 78.87 -117.87
N LEU A 489 -79.50 77.94 -118.25
CA LEU A 489 -78.66 78.05 -119.45
C LEU A 489 -79.45 77.85 -120.75
N GLU A 490 -80.46 76.98 -120.76
CA GLU A 490 -81.38 76.82 -121.89
C GLU A 490 -82.26 78.06 -122.09
N LEU A 491 -82.86 78.59 -121.02
CA LEU A 491 -83.62 79.85 -121.06
C LEU A 491 -82.75 81.00 -121.59
N LYS A 492 -81.49 81.09 -121.16
CA LYS A 492 -80.55 82.14 -121.57
C LYS A 492 -80.05 82.02 -123.02
N LYS A 493 -80.30 80.90 -123.71
CA LYS A 493 -79.96 80.73 -125.14
C LYS A 493 -81.05 81.22 -126.11
N ARG A 494 -82.24 81.61 -125.63
CA ARG A 494 -83.39 81.99 -126.50
C ARG A 494 -83.64 83.50 -126.68
N SER A 495 -82.78 84.38 -126.15
CA SER A 495 -82.93 85.83 -126.34
C SER A 495 -81.62 86.63 -126.25
N GLY A 496 -81.40 87.55 -127.18
CA GLY A 496 -80.37 88.60 -127.12
C GLY A 496 -80.63 89.69 -128.17
N GLY A 497 -80.14 90.92 -128.04
CA GLY A 497 -79.38 91.51 -126.93
C GLY A 497 -78.94 92.95 -127.28
N LEU A 498 -78.54 93.77 -126.30
CA LEU A 498 -78.01 95.15 -126.50
C LEU A 498 -77.16 95.61 -125.27
N GLN A 499 -76.45 96.74 -125.38
CA GLN A 499 -75.40 97.25 -124.44
C GLN A 499 -75.47 98.80 -124.35
N LEU A 500 -74.69 99.59 -123.59
CA LEU A 500 -73.49 99.41 -122.73
C LEU A 500 -73.80 99.95 -121.28
N SER A 501 -73.01 100.67 -120.44
CA SER A 501 -71.64 101.23 -120.49
C SER A 501 -71.09 101.67 -119.10
N GLN A 502 -69.85 101.29 -118.77
CA GLN A 502 -68.90 101.88 -117.77
C GLN A 502 -69.32 101.98 -116.27
N ARG A 503 -68.43 101.95 -115.25
CA ARG A 503 -66.95 102.12 -115.18
C ARG A 503 -66.34 101.46 -113.91
N SER A 504 -65.10 100.91 -114.00
CA SER A 504 -64.06 100.74 -112.92
C SER A 504 -64.34 99.92 -111.64
N SER A 505 -63.40 99.21 -110.97
CA SER A 505 -61.98 98.80 -111.26
C SER A 505 -61.42 97.79 -110.23
N SER A 506 -60.48 96.90 -110.65
CA SER A 506 -59.37 96.24 -109.87
C SER A 506 -59.70 95.35 -108.64
N GLN A 507 -58.94 94.32 -108.19
CA GLN A 507 -57.67 93.59 -108.50
C GLN A 507 -57.86 92.11 -107.98
N SER A 508 -57.31 90.99 -108.49
CA SER A 508 -55.92 90.49 -108.72
C SER A 508 -55.08 90.30 -107.42
N VAL A 509 -54.29 89.23 -107.10
CA VAL A 509 -53.50 88.22 -107.87
C VAL A 509 -53.33 86.85 -107.09
N ARG A 510 -52.81 85.80 -107.79
CA ARG A 510 -52.18 84.49 -107.36
C ARG A 510 -51.03 84.63 -106.29
N ILE A 511 -50.33 83.60 -105.75
CA ILE A 511 -49.92 82.25 -106.23
C ILE A 511 -49.50 81.23 -105.11
N GLU A 512 -49.61 79.92 -105.41
CA GLU A 512 -48.89 78.65 -104.99
C GLU A 512 -48.07 78.47 -103.67
N SER A 513 -47.57 77.24 -103.45
CA SER A 513 -46.82 76.68 -102.28
C SER A 513 -45.27 76.63 -102.53
N PRO A 514 -44.37 75.99 -101.72
CA PRO A 514 -44.42 75.32 -100.40
C PRO A 514 -43.28 75.74 -99.40
N SER A 515 -42.88 74.87 -98.44
CA SER A 515 -41.82 75.02 -97.39
C SER A 515 -40.35 74.96 -97.93
N PRO A 516 -39.23 75.09 -97.12
CA PRO A 516 -39.07 75.19 -95.65
C PRO A 516 -37.95 76.17 -95.09
N SER A 517 -37.66 76.07 -93.77
CA SER A 517 -36.37 76.37 -93.06
C SER A 517 -36.01 77.79 -92.54
N ALA A 518 -35.03 77.81 -91.61
CA ALA A 518 -34.21 78.94 -91.09
C ALA A 518 -34.67 79.82 -89.88
N SER A 519 -34.50 79.25 -88.67
CA SER A 519 -33.78 79.82 -87.49
C SER A 519 -33.89 81.29 -86.99
N GLN A 520 -34.16 81.41 -85.67
CA GLN A 520 -33.69 82.42 -84.69
C GLN A 520 -34.20 83.89 -84.78
N GLY A 521 -34.60 84.53 -83.66
CA GLY A 521 -34.86 83.99 -82.32
C GLY A 521 -34.73 84.99 -81.15
N HIS A 522 -34.97 84.48 -79.93
CA HIS A 522 -34.74 85.10 -78.62
C HIS A 522 -35.67 86.29 -78.29
N LYS A 523 -36.08 86.51 -77.03
CA LYS A 523 -35.43 86.37 -75.70
C LYS A 523 -36.46 85.88 -74.64
N SER A 524 -36.17 85.51 -73.38
CA SER A 524 -34.96 85.18 -72.56
C SER A 524 -35.47 85.02 -71.11
N MET A 525 -35.17 84.04 -70.25
CA MET A 525 -34.41 82.77 -70.22
C MET A 525 -35.19 81.81 -69.25
N ASN A 526 -34.90 80.54 -68.94
CA ASN A 526 -33.68 79.85 -68.46
C ASN A 526 -33.20 80.37 -67.08
N THR A 527 -32.62 79.58 -66.16
CA THR A 527 -31.83 78.33 -66.28
C THR A 527 -32.08 77.46 -65.00
N GLN A 528 -31.56 76.23 -64.77
CA GLN A 528 -30.28 75.63 -65.21
C GLN A 528 -30.33 74.08 -65.31
N ARG A 529 -29.33 73.51 -65.99
CA ARG A 529 -29.12 72.07 -66.24
C ARG A 529 -27.62 71.76 -66.10
N SER A 530 -27.28 70.64 -65.43
CA SER A 530 -26.08 69.79 -65.62
C SER A 530 -26.17 68.59 -64.65
N GLY A 531 -25.70 67.38 -64.94
CA GLY A 531 -25.13 66.84 -66.18
C GLY A 531 -23.64 66.49 -66.07
N LEU A 532 -23.33 65.22 -65.75
CA LEU A 532 -22.06 64.52 -66.05
C LEU A 532 -22.21 63.02 -65.78
N ALA A 533 -21.34 62.18 -66.35
CA ALA A 533 -21.37 60.72 -66.16
C ALA A 533 -19.95 60.17 -65.95
N VAL A 534 -19.74 59.37 -64.90
CA VAL A 534 -18.44 58.73 -64.58
C VAL A 534 -18.63 57.31 -64.01
N LYS A 535 -18.21 56.33 -64.83
CA LYS A 535 -17.45 55.09 -64.52
C LYS A 535 -17.68 54.28 -63.23
N HIS A 536 -17.80 52.95 -63.46
CA HIS A 536 -17.19 51.83 -62.72
C HIS A 536 -17.43 51.63 -61.22
N GLY A 537 -17.97 50.44 -60.90
CA GLY A 537 -17.70 49.69 -59.67
C GLY A 537 -17.65 48.20 -60.00
N LEU A 538 -16.45 47.59 -60.01
CA LEU A 538 -16.24 46.21 -60.49
C LEU A 538 -15.09 45.54 -59.73
N LEU A 539 -15.39 44.38 -59.10
CA LEU A 539 -14.49 43.60 -58.21
C LEU A 539 -14.08 44.40 -56.93
N THR A 540 -13.45 43.85 -55.88
CA THR A 540 -12.71 42.59 -55.63
C THR A 540 -13.00 42.20 -54.15
N ARG A 541 -13.33 40.97 -53.74
CA ARG A 541 -12.52 39.73 -53.59
C ARG A 541 -11.29 39.88 -52.67
N LEU A 542 -10.90 38.76 -52.03
CA LEU A 542 -9.84 38.58 -51.01
C LEU A 542 -10.27 39.08 -49.62
N ALA A 543 -10.23 38.34 -48.50
CA ALA A 543 -9.39 37.23 -47.99
C ALA A 543 -8.16 37.67 -47.19
N GLY A 544 -8.09 37.22 -45.93
CA GLY A 544 -6.98 37.46 -44.99
C GLY A 544 -7.45 37.42 -43.54
N SER A 545 -6.99 36.43 -42.76
CA SER A 545 -7.07 36.44 -41.28
C SER A 545 -6.00 37.36 -40.69
N PRO A 546 -6.07 37.72 -39.40
CA PRO A 546 -5.30 36.95 -38.41
C PRO A 546 -6.02 36.72 -37.06
N ASP A 547 -5.31 36.09 -36.12
CA ASP A 547 -5.76 35.70 -34.77
C ASP A 547 -6.17 36.84 -33.82
N GLY A 548 -6.98 36.49 -32.81
CA GLY A 548 -7.20 37.30 -31.60
C GLY A 548 -8.39 36.83 -30.75
N GLN A 549 -8.13 36.21 -29.59
CA GLN A 549 -9.14 35.99 -28.53
C GLN A 549 -9.48 37.33 -27.84
N PRO A 550 -10.72 37.57 -27.38
CA PRO A 550 -11.29 36.95 -26.15
C PRO A 550 -12.63 36.22 -26.42
N GLY A 551 -13.31 35.59 -25.45
CA GLY A 551 -12.98 35.39 -24.03
C GLY A 551 -14.21 35.55 -23.13
N SER A 552 -14.81 34.43 -22.69
CA SER A 552 -16.06 34.35 -21.91
C SER A 552 -17.33 34.82 -22.69
N SER A 553 -18.56 34.50 -22.28
CA SER A 553 -19.03 33.67 -21.15
C SER A 553 -20.22 32.81 -21.57
N SER A 554 -20.39 31.62 -20.97
CA SER A 554 -21.52 30.72 -21.25
C SER A 554 -22.22 30.30 -19.95
N THR A 555 -23.49 30.67 -19.81
CA THR A 555 -24.31 30.45 -18.62
C THR A 555 -25.17 29.18 -18.75
N SER A 556 -24.70 28.08 -18.16
CA SER A 556 -25.56 26.93 -17.85
C SER A 556 -25.04 26.20 -16.61
N ALA A 557 -25.85 26.14 -15.55
CA ALA A 557 -25.46 25.51 -14.30
C ALA A 557 -25.62 23.98 -14.36
N LEU A 558 -24.65 23.24 -13.83
CA LEU A 558 -24.77 21.81 -13.59
C LEU A 558 -25.27 21.57 -12.14
N PRO A 559 -26.16 20.60 -11.91
CA PRO A 559 -26.69 20.32 -10.57
C PRO A 559 -25.65 19.65 -9.67
N ALA A 560 -25.63 20.02 -8.39
CA ALA A 560 -24.71 19.48 -7.41
C ALA A 560 -25.04 18.01 -7.04
N ILE A 561 -24.01 17.16 -7.00
CA ILE A 561 -24.12 15.78 -6.51
C ILE A 561 -24.23 15.81 -4.97
N PRO A 562 -25.25 15.22 -4.34
CA PRO A 562 -25.34 15.16 -2.88
C PRO A 562 -24.25 14.26 -2.28
N LEU A 563 -23.34 14.82 -1.49
CA LEU A 563 -22.52 14.00 -0.58
C LEU A 563 -23.43 13.37 0.50
N PRO A 564 -23.30 12.06 0.78
CA PRO A 564 -24.03 11.45 1.87
C PRO A 564 -23.54 12.00 3.21
N ARG A 565 -24.48 12.46 4.05
CA ARG A 565 -24.18 12.81 5.45
C ARG A 565 -23.80 11.54 6.23
N PRO A 566 -22.81 11.59 7.15
CA PRO A 566 -22.51 10.44 8.00
C PRO A 566 -23.71 10.09 8.89
N SER A 567 -24.02 8.80 8.99
CA SER A 567 -25.01 8.27 9.92
C SER A 567 -24.53 8.41 11.37
N LYS A 568 -25.47 8.56 12.31
CA LYS A 568 -25.19 8.59 13.75
C LYS A 568 -24.98 7.17 14.30
N ASP A 569 -23.93 6.50 13.85
CA ASP A 569 -23.51 5.24 14.43
C ASP A 569 -22.83 5.45 15.78
N ARG A 570 -23.07 4.55 16.73
CA ARG A 570 -22.64 4.71 18.12
C ARG A 570 -21.12 4.60 18.21
N LEU A 571 -20.48 5.64 18.75
CA LEU A 571 -19.15 5.54 19.32
C LEU A 571 -19.19 4.60 20.54
N PHE A 572 -18.98 3.30 20.30
CA PHE A 572 -18.67 2.37 21.39
C PHE A 572 -17.35 2.79 22.01
N SER A 573 -17.41 3.21 23.28
CA SER A 573 -16.32 3.96 23.87
C SER A 573 -15.11 3.09 24.17
N ILE A 574 -13.94 3.52 23.71
CA ILE A 574 -12.63 2.93 24.06
C ILE A 574 -12.38 2.99 25.58
N SER A 575 -13.15 3.76 26.35
CA SER A 575 -13.14 3.69 27.82
C SER A 575 -13.65 2.35 28.36
N GLU A 576 -14.62 1.69 27.72
CA GLU A 576 -15.27 0.48 28.25
C GLU A 576 -14.33 -0.73 28.24
N SER A 577 -13.61 -0.95 27.14
CA SER A 577 -12.55 -1.97 27.05
C SER A 577 -11.45 -1.75 28.08
N LYS A 578 -11.05 -0.49 28.31
CA LYS A 578 -10.04 -0.13 29.33
C LYS A 578 -10.57 -0.37 30.76
N HIS A 579 -11.86 -0.13 31.02
CA HIS A 579 -12.48 -0.41 32.32
C HIS A 579 -12.61 -1.92 32.58
N ARG A 580 -12.98 -2.73 31.58
CA ARG A 580 -12.99 -4.20 31.71
C ARG A 580 -11.61 -4.76 32.03
N ILE A 581 -10.55 -4.30 31.36
CA ILE A 581 -9.17 -4.70 31.66
C ILE A 581 -8.77 -4.26 33.09
N ALA A 582 -9.04 -3.00 33.46
CA ALA A 582 -8.74 -2.48 34.80
C ALA A 582 -9.57 -3.10 35.94
N ALA A 583 -10.68 -3.78 35.63
CA ALA A 583 -11.45 -4.59 36.57
C ALA A 583 -10.87 -6.01 36.71
N VAL A 584 -10.46 -6.64 35.61
CA VAL A 584 -9.82 -7.97 35.61
C VAL A 584 -8.47 -7.95 36.33
N VAL A 585 -7.68 -6.88 36.19
CA VAL A 585 -6.41 -6.71 36.94
C VAL A 585 -6.67 -6.62 38.45
N ARG A 586 -7.55 -5.71 38.89
CA ARG A 586 -7.90 -5.56 40.32
C ARG A 586 -8.58 -6.80 40.91
N SER A 587 -9.28 -7.59 40.09
CA SER A 587 -9.84 -8.89 40.48
C SER A 587 -8.78 -10.00 40.68
N ARG A 588 -7.54 -9.80 40.21
CA ARG A 588 -6.40 -10.70 40.49
C ARG A 588 -5.59 -10.28 41.71
N GLU A 589 -5.47 -8.97 41.96
CA GLU A 589 -4.77 -8.44 43.14
C GLU A 589 -5.49 -8.81 44.45
N ASN A 590 -6.82 -8.83 44.46
CA ASN A 590 -7.62 -9.29 45.62
C ASN A 590 -7.73 -10.84 45.73
N LYS A 591 -6.80 -11.60 45.13
CA LYS A 591 -6.79 -13.08 45.15
C LYS A 591 -5.40 -13.72 45.30
N MET A 592 -4.43 -12.95 45.78
CA MET A 592 -3.29 -13.47 46.55
C MET A 592 -3.42 -13.06 48.02
#